data_AF-A0A2M8KVA9-F1
#
_entry.id   AF-A0A2M8KVA9-F1
#
_cell.length_a   1.000
_cell.length_b   1.000
_cell.length_c   1.000
_cell.angle_alpha   90.00
_cell.angle_beta   90.00
_cell.angle_gamma   90.00
#
_symmetry.space_group_name_H-M   'P 1'
#
loop_
_entity.id
_entity.type
_entity.pdbx_description
1 polymer ?
#
loop_
_entity_poly.entity_id
_entity_poly.type
_entity_poly.pdbx_seq_one_letter_code
_entity_poly.pdbx_strand_id
1 'polypeptide(L)'
;MTINKSGFTLIELLIVIALLGTLAVALLAAIDPFEQFKKATDTGVRNTSQEFYNAAIRYYAQRNGWPSQWATVFINESGVQIGKGDPNDIITGLVASSELKQNFVELAEDQLDKIYVARQGESKLMVCFSPQSNSFLNADRNVKFTSVDLDASGNPSTDASTTAGTCQVHGGAGPCYWCLY
;
A
#
# COMPACT_ATOMS: atom_id res chain seq x y z
N MET A 1 48.62 36.63 18.77
CA MET A 1 47.30 36.75 18.11
C MET A 1 46.24 36.57 19.18
N THR A 2 45.73 37.66 19.75
CA THR A 2 44.74 37.65 20.83
C THR A 2 43.35 37.55 20.22
N ILE A 3 42.63 36.47 20.53
CA ILE A 3 41.26 36.27 20.08
C ILE A 3 40.35 37.03 21.06
N ASN A 4 39.77 38.16 20.63
CA ASN A 4 38.69 38.82 21.36
C ASN A 4 37.45 37.92 21.31
N LYS A 5 37.13 37.26 22.41
CA LYS A 5 35.85 36.55 22.58
C LYS A 5 34.80 37.55 23.06
N SER A 6 34.10 38.16 22.12
CA SER A 6 32.85 38.88 22.41
C SER A 6 31.77 37.85 22.76
N GLY A 7 31.26 37.89 23.98
CA GLY A 7 30.15 37.04 24.41
C GLY A 7 28.81 37.53 23.85
N PHE A 8 27.90 36.61 23.54
CA PHE A 8 26.52 36.96 23.21
C PHE A 8 25.84 37.65 24.40
N THR A 9 25.02 38.66 24.12
CA THR A 9 24.22 39.32 25.14
C THR A 9 23.03 38.44 25.53
N LEU A 10 22.57 38.56 26.79
CA LEU A 10 21.42 37.81 27.29
C LEU A 10 20.15 38.11 26.47
N ILE A 11 19.98 39.36 26.02
CA ILE A 11 18.84 39.79 25.22
C ILE A 11 18.86 39.17 23.81
N GLU A 12 20.03 39.06 23.18
CA GLU A 12 20.16 38.39 21.88
C GLU A 12 19.72 36.93 21.98
N LEU A 13 20.15 36.21 23.03
CA LEU A 13 19.78 34.81 23.20
C LEU A 13 18.26 34.66 23.46
N LEU A 14 17.67 35.58 24.23
CA LEU A 14 16.24 35.58 24.52
C LEU A 14 15.38 35.79 23.26
N ILE A 15 15.76 36.75 22.42
CA ILE A 15 15.05 37.00 21.15
C ILE A 15 15.19 35.79 20.22
N VAL A 16 16.37 35.16 20.18
CA VAL A 16 16.60 33.97 19.34
C VAL A 16 15.72 32.80 19.77
N ILE A 17 15.62 32.49 21.06
CA ILE A 17 14.75 31.39 21.52
C ILE A 17 13.27 31.70 21.28
N ALA A 18 12.87 32.98 21.39
CA ALA A 18 11.50 33.41 21.08
C ALA A 18 11.19 33.23 19.58
N LEU A 19 12.11 33.65 18.71
CA LEU A 19 11.98 33.49 17.25
C LEU A 19 12.01 32.01 16.83
N LEU A 20 12.93 31.21 17.38
CA LEU A 20 12.98 29.77 17.09
C LEU A 20 11.71 29.06 17.58
N GLY A 21 11.18 29.46 18.75
CA GLY A 21 9.94 28.93 19.30
C GLY A 21 8.73 29.21 18.41
N THR A 22 8.57 30.45 17.93
CA THR A 22 7.43 30.81 17.06
C THR A 22 7.51 30.12 15.69
N LEU A 23 8.70 30.03 15.10
CA LEU A 23 8.92 29.32 13.83
C LEU A 23 8.62 27.82 13.96
N ALA A 24 9.01 27.19 15.06
CA ALA A 24 8.75 25.77 15.30
C ALA A 24 7.25 25.48 15.40
N VAL A 25 6.48 26.30 16.13
CA VAL A 25 5.03 26.14 16.25
C VAL A 25 4.32 26.38 14.91
N ALA A 26 4.73 27.41 14.16
CA ALA A 26 4.17 27.70 12.84
C ALA A 26 4.40 26.54 11.85
N LEU A 27 5.59 25.92 11.88
CA LEU A 27 5.91 24.76 11.05
C LEU A 27 5.06 23.54 11.41
N LEU A 28 4.90 23.25 12.71
CA LEU A 28 4.07 22.13 13.17
C LEU A 28 2.59 22.33 12.82
N ALA A 29 2.09 23.57 12.76
CA ALA A 29 0.73 23.86 12.32
C ALA A 29 0.53 23.67 10.80
N ALA A 30 1.60 23.79 10.02
CA ALA A 30 1.56 23.63 8.56
C ALA A 30 1.67 22.17 8.09
N ILE A 31 2.25 21.28 8.91
CA ILE A 31 2.39 19.85 8.62
C ILE A 31 1.32 19.08 9.37
N ASP A 32 0.55 18.22 8.68
CA ASP A 32 -0.27 17.21 9.33
C ASP A 32 0.59 15.96 9.59
N PRO A 33 1.08 15.74 10.83
CA PRO A 33 1.96 14.61 11.14
C PRO A 33 1.24 13.26 10.94
N PHE A 34 -0.08 13.21 11.19
CA PHE A 34 -0.84 11.98 11.06
C PHE A 34 -1.00 11.57 9.60
N GLU A 35 -1.18 12.53 8.71
CA GLU A 35 -1.19 12.26 7.25
C GLU A 35 0.17 11.72 6.77
N GLN A 36 1.29 12.21 7.31
CA GLN A 36 2.61 11.69 6.96
C GLN A 36 2.81 10.23 7.42
N PHE A 37 2.34 9.88 8.62
CA PHE A 37 2.36 8.48 9.09
C PHE A 37 1.51 7.57 8.19
N LYS A 38 0.28 7.98 7.87
CA LYS A 38 -0.59 7.24 6.94
C LYS A 38 0.06 7.05 5.58
N LYS A 39 0.69 8.11 5.05
CA LYS A 39 1.40 8.06 3.77
C LYS A 39 2.59 7.11 3.81
N ALA A 40 3.35 7.11 4.91
CA ALA A 40 4.46 6.18 5.11
C ALA A 40 3.97 4.72 5.16
N THR A 41 2.89 4.45 5.90
CA THR A 41 2.24 3.12 5.95
C THR A 41 1.74 2.69 4.57
N ASP A 42 0.97 3.53 3.87
CA ASP A 42 0.47 3.21 2.52
C ASP A 42 1.62 2.97 1.52
N THR A 43 2.73 3.70 1.66
CA THR A 43 3.93 3.50 0.83
C THR A 43 4.56 2.14 1.10
N GLY A 44 4.63 1.72 2.38
CA GLY A 44 5.06 0.39 2.77
C GLY A 44 4.18 -0.70 2.14
N VAL A 45 2.87 -0.61 2.34
CA VAL A 45 1.90 -1.58 1.78
C VAL A 45 1.98 -1.61 0.25
N ARG A 46 2.05 -0.46 -0.41
CA ARG A 46 2.20 -0.37 -1.88
C ARG A 46 3.46 -1.10 -2.36
N ASN A 47 4.59 -0.92 -1.69
CA ASN A 47 5.85 -1.57 -2.07
C ASN A 47 5.76 -3.09 -1.89
N THR A 48 5.17 -3.54 -0.79
CA THR A 48 4.93 -4.97 -0.51
C THR A 48 3.98 -5.59 -1.53
N SER A 49 2.88 -4.90 -1.87
CA SER A 49 1.96 -5.30 -2.94
C SER A 49 2.66 -5.39 -4.29
N GLN A 50 3.54 -4.44 -4.61
CA GLN A 50 4.31 -4.46 -5.86
C GLN A 50 5.33 -5.59 -5.91
N GLU A 51 6.02 -5.86 -4.80
CA GLU A 51 6.97 -6.97 -4.70
C GLU A 51 6.26 -8.31 -4.92
N PHE A 52 5.11 -8.51 -4.26
CA PHE A 52 4.27 -9.69 -4.43
C PHE A 52 3.72 -9.81 -5.86
N TYR A 53 3.10 -8.74 -6.40
CA TYR A 53 2.53 -8.74 -7.76
C TYR A 53 3.58 -9.11 -8.80
N ASN A 54 4.76 -8.49 -8.72
CA ASN A 54 5.84 -8.76 -9.66
C ASN A 54 6.39 -10.20 -9.52
N ALA A 55 6.47 -10.75 -8.31
CA ALA A 55 6.85 -12.14 -8.10
C ALA A 55 5.84 -13.11 -8.70
N ALA A 56 4.55 -12.84 -8.51
CA ALA A 56 3.46 -13.66 -9.04
C ALA A 56 3.46 -13.69 -10.58
N ILE A 57 3.54 -12.53 -11.25
CA ILE A 57 3.55 -12.49 -12.72
C ILE A 57 4.83 -13.12 -13.30
N ARG A 58 5.99 -13.01 -12.61
CA ARG A 58 7.22 -13.70 -13.03
C ARG A 58 7.12 -15.21 -12.87
N TYR A 59 6.52 -15.68 -11.78
CA TYR A 59 6.22 -17.10 -11.60
C TYR A 59 5.39 -17.62 -12.77
N TYR A 60 4.30 -16.90 -13.07
CA TYR A 60 3.39 -17.26 -14.15
C TYR A 60 4.09 -17.29 -15.50
N ALA A 61 4.86 -16.26 -15.84
CA ALA A 61 5.59 -16.17 -17.10
C ALA A 61 6.58 -17.33 -17.31
N GLN A 62 7.17 -17.88 -16.23
CA GLN A 62 8.13 -18.97 -16.31
C GLN A 62 7.49 -20.36 -16.30
N ARG A 63 6.34 -20.50 -15.63
CA ARG A 63 5.71 -21.82 -15.38
C ARG A 63 4.41 -22.03 -16.14
N ASN A 64 3.96 -21.01 -16.87
CA ASN A 64 2.71 -20.99 -17.63
C ASN A 64 1.50 -21.41 -16.76
N GLY A 65 1.48 -20.92 -15.53
CA GLY A 65 0.49 -21.28 -14.52
C GLY A 65 0.80 -20.66 -13.16
N TRP A 66 -0.20 -20.61 -12.28
CA TRP A 66 -0.06 -20.13 -10.91
C TRP A 66 0.49 -21.23 -9.98
N PRO A 67 1.00 -20.87 -8.79
CA PRO A 67 1.32 -21.86 -7.76
C PRO A 67 0.13 -22.80 -7.50
N SER A 68 0.39 -24.10 -7.34
CA SER A 68 -0.68 -25.09 -7.18
C SER A 68 -1.52 -24.86 -5.91
N GLN A 69 -0.90 -24.31 -4.86
CA GLN A 69 -1.59 -23.90 -3.63
C GLN A 69 -2.64 -22.81 -3.86
N TRP A 70 -2.52 -22.00 -4.92
CA TRP A 70 -3.47 -20.94 -5.22
C TRP A 70 -4.83 -21.46 -5.71
N ALA A 71 -4.91 -22.73 -6.10
CA ALA A 71 -6.17 -23.35 -6.52
C ALA A 71 -7.17 -23.50 -5.36
N THR A 72 -6.68 -23.67 -4.13
CA THR A 72 -7.53 -23.84 -2.94
C THR A 72 -7.86 -22.52 -2.25
N VAL A 73 -7.04 -21.49 -2.46
CA VAL A 73 -7.20 -20.18 -1.81
C VAL A 73 -8.12 -19.26 -2.61
N PHE A 74 -7.89 -19.13 -3.92
CA PHE A 74 -8.64 -18.20 -4.75
C PHE A 74 -9.75 -18.95 -5.49
N ILE A 75 -10.96 -18.82 -4.95
CA ILE A 75 -12.19 -19.39 -5.48
C ILE A 75 -13.15 -18.26 -5.88
N ASN A 76 -13.83 -18.40 -7.01
CA ASN A 76 -14.92 -17.51 -7.47
C ASN A 76 -14.51 -16.04 -7.64
N GLU A 77 -13.31 -15.78 -8.18
CA GLU A 77 -12.85 -14.45 -8.60
C GLU A 77 -12.83 -13.37 -7.49
N SER A 78 -13.03 -13.77 -6.24
CA SER A 78 -13.12 -12.87 -5.08
C SER A 78 -11.74 -12.57 -4.51
N GLY A 79 -11.53 -11.33 -4.06
CA GLY A 79 -10.30 -10.87 -3.43
C GLY A 79 -10.14 -11.48 -2.03
N VAL A 80 -9.03 -12.19 -1.83
CA VAL A 80 -8.66 -12.80 -0.56
C VAL A 80 -7.57 -11.95 0.10
N GLN A 81 -7.73 -11.63 1.38
CA GLN A 81 -6.68 -10.97 2.16
C GLN A 81 -5.51 -11.93 2.41
N ILE A 82 -4.28 -11.54 2.11
CA ILE A 82 -3.12 -12.42 2.27
C ILE A 82 -2.98 -12.90 3.72
N GLY A 83 -3.09 -12.00 4.68
CA GLY A 83 -2.99 -12.33 6.11
C GLY A 83 -4.05 -13.31 6.62
N LYS A 84 -5.23 -13.36 5.99
CA LYS A 84 -6.33 -14.26 6.38
C LYS A 84 -6.42 -15.54 5.56
N GLY A 85 -5.87 -15.55 4.35
CA GLY A 85 -5.92 -16.69 3.42
C GLY A 85 -4.87 -17.76 3.67
N ASP A 86 -4.33 -17.85 4.90
CA ASP A 86 -3.06 -18.49 5.24
C ASP A 86 -1.91 -17.99 4.34
N PRO A 87 -1.07 -17.06 4.84
CA PRO A 87 0.06 -16.54 4.07
C PRO A 87 0.94 -17.63 3.46
N ASN A 88 1.04 -18.81 4.07
CA ASN A 88 1.83 -19.92 3.51
C ASN A 88 1.26 -20.41 2.18
N ASP A 89 -0.06 -20.57 2.07
CA ASP A 89 -0.67 -21.07 0.82
C ASP A 89 -0.53 -20.05 -0.33
N ILE A 90 -0.49 -18.75 0.00
CA ILE A 90 -0.34 -17.69 -0.99
C ILE A 90 1.13 -17.44 -1.35
N ILE A 91 2.05 -17.51 -0.39
CA ILE A 91 3.44 -17.05 -0.54
C ILE A 91 4.42 -18.19 -0.80
N THR A 92 4.21 -19.38 -0.21
CA THR A 92 5.20 -20.47 -0.24
C THR A 92 5.55 -20.91 -1.64
N GLY A 93 4.59 -20.95 -2.57
CA GLY A 93 4.85 -21.29 -3.97
C GLY A 93 5.81 -20.32 -4.66
N LEU A 94 5.68 -19.01 -4.40
CA LEU A 94 6.53 -17.96 -4.97
C LEU A 94 7.94 -17.96 -4.34
N VAL A 95 8.03 -18.29 -3.05
CA VAL A 95 9.29 -18.37 -2.33
C VAL A 95 10.07 -19.63 -2.71
N ALA A 96 9.41 -20.78 -2.81
CA ALA A 96 10.02 -22.05 -3.22
C ALA A 96 10.57 -22.00 -4.66
N SER A 97 9.98 -21.16 -5.51
CA SER A 97 10.45 -20.90 -6.87
C SER A 97 11.52 -19.80 -6.99
N SER A 98 11.96 -19.21 -5.88
CA SER A 98 12.88 -18.05 -5.85
C SER A 98 12.36 -16.79 -6.57
N GLU A 99 11.04 -16.65 -6.69
CA GLU A 99 10.43 -15.44 -7.29
C GLU A 99 10.18 -14.34 -6.25
N LEU A 100 10.06 -14.75 -4.99
CA LEU A 100 9.84 -13.90 -3.83
C LEU A 100 10.87 -14.23 -2.75
N LYS A 101 11.25 -13.24 -1.94
CA LYS A 101 12.28 -13.41 -0.91
C LYS A 101 11.82 -14.37 0.18
N GLN A 102 12.75 -15.16 0.72
CA GLN A 102 12.49 -16.13 1.80
C GLN A 102 11.92 -15.47 3.07
N ASN A 103 12.40 -14.27 3.41
CA ASN A 103 11.96 -13.51 4.57
C ASN A 103 10.82 -12.52 4.25
N PHE A 104 10.11 -12.68 3.13
CA PHE A 104 9.07 -11.74 2.73
C PHE A 104 7.95 -11.63 3.78
N VAL A 105 7.51 -12.74 4.37
CA VAL A 105 6.46 -12.73 5.41
C VAL A 105 6.92 -11.97 6.65
N GLU A 106 8.17 -12.16 7.06
CA GLU A 106 8.77 -11.47 8.20
C GLU A 106 8.95 -9.97 7.93
N LEU A 107 9.31 -9.58 6.70
CA LEU A 107 9.46 -8.17 6.33
C LEU A 107 8.13 -7.45 6.14
N ALA A 108 7.10 -8.17 5.71
CA ALA A 108 5.79 -7.60 5.42
C ALA A 108 4.92 -7.46 6.68
N GLU A 109 5.10 -8.31 7.70
CA GLU A 109 4.41 -8.23 9.00
C GLU A 109 2.88 -7.97 8.85
N ASP A 110 2.40 -6.90 9.49
CA ASP A 110 1.01 -6.44 9.52
C ASP A 110 0.49 -5.91 8.17
N GLN A 111 1.39 -5.70 7.20
CA GLN A 111 1.01 -5.23 5.87
C GLN A 111 0.26 -6.30 5.10
N LEU A 112 0.52 -7.59 5.38
CA LEU A 112 -0.16 -8.70 4.69
C LEU A 112 -1.68 -8.71 4.95
N ASP A 113 -2.13 -8.22 6.11
CA ASP A 113 -3.56 -8.10 6.43
C ASP A 113 -4.26 -7.01 5.59
N LYS A 114 -3.48 -6.09 5.01
CA LYS A 114 -3.99 -4.95 4.23
C LYS A 114 -4.03 -5.24 2.73
N ILE A 115 -3.41 -6.34 2.29
CA ILE A 115 -3.27 -6.70 0.87
C ILE A 115 -4.32 -7.75 0.51
N TYR A 116 -5.08 -7.45 -0.54
CA TYR A 116 -6.06 -8.32 -1.16
C TYR A 116 -5.52 -8.82 -2.49
N VAL A 117 -5.74 -10.09 -2.80
CA VAL A 117 -5.34 -10.69 -4.07
C VAL A 117 -6.54 -11.40 -4.66
N ALA A 118 -6.83 -11.11 -5.91
CA ALA A 118 -7.80 -11.85 -6.72
C ALA A 118 -7.11 -12.36 -7.97
N ARG A 119 -7.55 -13.51 -8.47
CA ARG A 119 -7.12 -14.03 -9.76
C ARG A 119 -8.33 -14.56 -10.52
N GLN A 120 -8.24 -14.51 -11.84
CA GLN A 120 -9.23 -15.11 -12.72
C GLN A 120 -8.54 -15.81 -13.88
N GLY A 121 -9.07 -16.97 -14.24
CA GLY A 121 -8.57 -17.77 -15.34
C GLY A 121 -7.07 -18.07 -15.21
N GLU A 122 -6.41 -18.10 -16.36
CA GLU A 122 -4.99 -18.44 -16.41
C GLU A 122 -4.09 -17.21 -16.17
N SER A 123 -4.39 -16.01 -16.68
CA SER A 123 -3.41 -14.92 -16.72
C SER A 123 -3.78 -13.62 -16.01
N LYS A 124 -4.94 -13.55 -15.33
CA LYS A 124 -5.40 -12.33 -14.66
C LYS A 124 -5.10 -12.36 -13.18
N LEU A 125 -4.40 -11.33 -12.71
CA LEU A 125 -4.05 -11.12 -11.31
C LEU A 125 -4.38 -9.69 -10.93
N MET A 126 -5.03 -9.52 -9.80
CA MET A 126 -5.28 -8.24 -9.19
C MET A 126 -4.71 -8.24 -7.78
N VAL A 127 -3.98 -7.20 -7.42
CA VAL A 127 -3.45 -7.00 -6.07
C VAL A 127 -3.84 -5.61 -5.60
N CYS A 128 -4.60 -5.55 -4.52
CA CYS A 128 -5.21 -4.33 -4.01
C CYS A 128 -4.86 -4.07 -2.54
N PHE A 129 -4.97 -2.82 -2.10
CA PHE A 129 -5.09 -2.47 -0.68
C PHE A 129 -5.99 -1.25 -0.51
N SER A 130 -6.56 -1.03 0.68
CA SER A 130 -7.34 0.17 0.98
C SER A 130 -6.44 1.26 1.57
N PRO A 131 -6.19 2.37 0.87
CA PRO A 131 -5.28 3.40 1.36
C PRO A 131 -5.89 4.24 2.48
N GLN A 132 -5.06 4.72 3.40
CA GLN A 132 -5.49 5.56 4.51
C GLN A 132 -5.16 7.05 4.31
N SER A 133 -4.12 7.34 3.55
CA SER A 133 -3.63 8.69 3.29
C SER A 133 -4.41 9.38 2.18
N ASN A 134 -4.65 10.68 2.34
CA ASN A 134 -5.24 11.52 1.30
C ASN A 134 -4.41 11.49 0.01
N SER A 135 -3.08 11.37 0.09
CA SER A 135 -2.23 11.30 -1.10
C SER A 135 -2.51 10.08 -1.98
N PHE A 136 -2.83 8.93 -1.38
CA PHE A 136 -3.20 7.72 -2.12
C PHE A 136 -4.69 7.69 -2.49
N LEU A 137 -5.57 8.17 -1.59
CA LEU A 137 -6.99 8.34 -1.90
C LEU A 137 -7.23 9.32 -3.07
N ASN A 138 -6.32 10.28 -3.28
CA ASN A 138 -6.34 11.24 -4.38
C ASN A 138 -5.30 10.92 -5.49
N ALA A 139 -4.72 9.72 -5.51
CA ALA A 139 -3.78 9.28 -6.55
C ALA A 139 -4.42 9.20 -7.96
N ASP A 140 -3.63 8.77 -8.95
CA ASP A 140 -4.08 8.58 -10.33
C ASP A 140 -5.39 7.76 -10.41
N ARG A 141 -6.22 8.10 -11.39
CA ARG A 141 -7.52 7.48 -11.60
C ARG A 141 -7.39 6.01 -12.02
N ASN A 142 -6.32 5.64 -12.73
CA ASN A 142 -6.12 4.32 -13.33
C ASN A 142 -5.78 3.21 -12.31
N VAL A 143 -5.44 3.57 -11.08
CA VAL A 143 -5.08 2.62 -10.01
C VAL A 143 -6.19 2.47 -8.98
N LYS A 144 -7.35 3.09 -9.18
CA LYS A 144 -8.44 3.12 -8.21
C LYS A 144 -9.61 2.26 -8.64
N PHE A 145 -10.03 1.39 -7.72
CA PHE A 145 -11.12 0.45 -7.95
C PHE A 145 -12.07 0.43 -6.74
N THR A 146 -13.34 0.12 -7.01
CA THR A 146 -14.43 0.05 -6.01
C THR A 146 -14.57 -1.34 -5.38
N SER A 147 -13.90 -2.34 -5.96
CA SER A 147 -13.85 -3.71 -5.47
C SER A 147 -12.40 -4.23 -5.53
N VAL A 148 -12.16 -5.33 -4.83
CA VAL A 148 -10.92 -6.11 -4.90
C VAL A 148 -11.11 -7.42 -5.68
N ASP A 149 -12.26 -7.54 -6.33
CA ASP A 149 -12.73 -8.74 -6.99
C ASP A 149 -12.56 -8.62 -8.50
N LEU A 150 -12.50 -9.75 -9.18
CA LEU A 150 -12.55 -9.85 -10.63
C LEU A 150 -13.93 -10.36 -11.07
N ASP A 151 -14.35 -10.00 -12.27
CA ASP A 151 -15.51 -10.60 -12.94
C ASP A 151 -15.13 -11.94 -13.60
N ALA A 152 -16.12 -12.67 -14.11
CA ALA A 152 -15.89 -13.95 -14.80
C ALA A 152 -15.08 -13.84 -16.10
N SER A 153 -14.82 -12.63 -16.60
CA SER A 153 -13.91 -12.35 -17.73
C SER A 153 -12.52 -11.93 -17.27
N GLY A 154 -12.31 -11.84 -15.95
CA GLY A 154 -11.07 -11.44 -15.30
C GLY A 154 -10.80 -9.95 -15.33
N ASN A 155 -11.81 -9.11 -15.55
CA ASN A 155 -11.70 -7.66 -15.40
C ASN A 155 -12.05 -7.24 -13.97
N PRO A 156 -11.56 -6.08 -13.50
CA PRO A 156 -11.98 -5.50 -12.23
C PRO A 156 -13.50 -5.45 -12.12
N SER A 157 -14.05 -6.07 -11.08
CA SER A 157 -15.49 -6.06 -10.87
C SER A 157 -15.96 -4.62 -10.62
N THR A 158 -16.89 -4.16 -11.46
CA THR A 158 -17.51 -2.84 -11.32
C THR A 158 -18.77 -2.89 -10.46
N ASP A 159 -19.02 -3.98 -9.73
CA ASP A 159 -20.14 -4.00 -8.78
C ASP A 159 -19.93 -2.84 -7.80
N ALA A 160 -20.73 -1.81 -7.98
CA ALA A 160 -20.79 -0.67 -7.11
C ALA A 160 -21.13 -1.21 -5.74
N SER A 161 -20.14 -1.26 -4.85
CA SER A 161 -20.36 -1.50 -3.44
C SER A 161 -21.60 -0.71 -3.01
N THR A 162 -22.60 -1.36 -2.44
CA THR A 162 -23.80 -0.67 -1.93
C THR A 162 -23.49 0.27 -0.75
N THR A 163 -22.22 0.33 -0.32
CA THR A 163 -21.69 1.23 0.69
C THR A 163 -21.35 2.58 0.06
N ALA A 164 -22.02 3.65 0.47
CA ALA A 164 -21.72 5.00 0.02
C ALA A 164 -20.23 5.35 0.26
N GLY A 165 -19.52 5.77 -0.80
CA GLY A 165 -18.12 6.22 -0.74
C GLY A 165 -17.77 7.12 -1.93
N THR A 166 -16.65 7.84 -1.85
CA THR A 166 -16.29 8.93 -2.79
C THR A 166 -15.37 8.50 -3.93
N CYS A 167 -15.28 7.21 -4.27
CA CYS A 167 -14.37 6.72 -5.31
C CYS A 167 -14.84 7.13 -6.73
N GLN A 168 -14.31 8.23 -7.24
CA GLN A 168 -14.75 8.86 -8.49
C GLN A 168 -14.22 8.19 -9.78
N VAL A 169 -13.77 6.95 -9.74
CA VAL A 169 -13.21 6.25 -10.91
C VAL A 169 -13.50 4.75 -10.86
N HIS A 170 -13.83 4.17 -12.01
CA HIS A 170 -14.22 2.77 -12.22
C HIS A 170 -15.51 2.32 -11.51
N GLY A 171 -16.40 3.29 -11.22
CA GLY A 171 -17.84 3.05 -11.28
C GLY A 171 -18.55 2.78 -9.95
N GLY A 172 -18.58 3.76 -9.04
CA GLY A 172 -19.64 3.79 -8.02
C GLY A 172 -19.30 4.52 -6.73
N ALA A 173 -20.32 4.68 -5.88
CA ALA A 173 -20.11 5.00 -4.48
C ALA A 173 -19.59 3.73 -3.79
N GLY A 174 -18.43 3.77 -3.14
CA GLY A 174 -17.79 2.57 -2.59
C GLY A 174 -16.46 2.82 -1.88
N PRO A 175 -15.92 1.84 -1.15
CA PRO A 175 -14.56 1.89 -0.63
C PRO A 175 -13.57 2.07 -1.80
N CYS A 176 -12.53 2.88 -1.59
CA CYS A 176 -11.46 3.05 -2.57
C CYS A 176 -10.33 2.07 -2.29
N TYR A 177 -10.00 1.26 -3.28
CA TYR A 177 -8.81 0.42 -3.30
C TYR A 177 -7.80 0.97 -4.30
N TRP A 178 -6.52 0.91 -3.92
CA TRP A 178 -5.42 1.05 -4.85
C TRP A 178 -5.06 -0.35 -5.35
N CYS A 179 -5.08 -0.57 -6.67
CA CYS A 179 -4.81 -1.89 -7.25
C CYS A 179 -3.80 -1.86 -8.39
N LEU A 180 -3.13 -2.99 -8.54
CA LEU A 180 -2.38 -3.40 -9.73
C LEU A 180 -3.21 -4.47 -10.45
N TYR A 181 -3.44 -4.29 -11.74
CA TYR A 181 -4.19 -5.19 -12.62
C TYR A 181 -3.61 -5.13 -14.04
#